data_AF-A0A3D1B044-F1
#
_entry.id   AF-A0A3D1B044-F1
#
_cell.length_a   1.000
_cell.length_b   1.000
_cell.length_c   1.000
_cell.angle_alpha   90.00
_cell.angle_beta   90.00
_cell.angle_gamma   90.00
#
_symmetry.space_group_name_H-M   'P 1'
#
loop_
_entity.id
_entity.type
_entity.pdbx_description
1 polymer ?
#
loop_
_entity_poly.entity_id
_entity_poly.type
_entity_poly.pdbx_seq_one_letter_code
_entity_poly.pdbx_strand_id
1 'polypeptide(L)'
;MKLSVGTALLAVVAVAQTPQPQPESEAVHRVASHLACRCGSCKDVVSCPMSLQGCGFCNPAKKKIAAMQAAGNSDQSIIDVFTREFGPDEYRAGPNRSFLIVPYALLAIGLLAIFWFIRRYYKGAGLPPTGAATDPGLDRYRDTIEKEMAKLD
;
A
#
# COMPACT_ATOMS: atom_id res chain seq x y z
N MET A 1 -34.34 11.16 38.29
CA MET A 1 -33.21 11.61 37.43
C MET A 1 -31.88 11.72 38.20
N LYS A 2 -31.58 10.79 39.12
CA LYS A 2 -30.31 10.78 39.90
C LYS A 2 -29.53 9.45 39.80
N LEU A 3 -30.17 8.38 39.30
CA LEU A 3 -29.52 7.07 39.12
C LEU A 3 -28.70 6.94 37.81
N SER A 4 -28.97 7.77 36.80
CA SER A 4 -28.35 7.66 35.47
C SER A 4 -26.92 8.20 35.38
N VAL A 5 -26.55 9.11 36.30
CA VAL A 5 -25.21 9.73 36.34
C VAL A 5 -24.20 8.77 36.97
N GLY A 6 -24.64 7.95 37.95
CA GLY A 6 -23.78 6.98 38.62
C GLY A 6 -23.30 5.86 37.69
N THR A 7 -24.19 5.34 36.84
CA THR A 7 -23.84 4.26 35.89
C THR A 7 -22.91 4.74 34.76
N ALA A 8 -23.03 5.99 34.33
CA ALA A 8 -22.11 6.57 33.34
C ALA A 8 -20.69 6.77 33.92
N LEU A 9 -20.58 7.17 35.19
CA LEU A 9 -19.29 7.33 35.87
C LEU A 9 -18.57 5.99 36.12
N LEU A 10 -19.33 4.93 36.45
CA LEU A 10 -18.79 3.58 36.60
C LEU A 10 -18.26 3.00 35.28
N ALA A 11 -18.92 3.29 34.15
CA ALA A 11 -18.45 2.85 32.84
C ALA A 11 -17.12 3.52 32.44
N VAL A 12 -16.92 4.81 32.76
CA VAL A 12 -15.66 5.54 32.46
C VAL A 12 -14.48 5.02 33.28
N VAL A 13 -14.69 4.63 34.54
CA VAL A 13 -13.64 4.03 35.39
C VAL A 13 -13.20 2.67 34.87
N ALA A 14 -14.13 1.88 34.29
CA ALA A 14 -13.79 0.57 33.73
C ALA A 14 -12.86 0.64 32.51
N VAL A 15 -12.96 1.71 31.69
CA VAL A 15 -12.06 1.90 30.53
C VAL A 15 -10.65 2.33 30.96
N ALA A 16 -10.51 2.96 32.13
CA ALA A 16 -9.20 3.41 32.65
C ALA A 16 -8.33 2.27 33.21
N GLN A 17 -8.91 1.10 33.49
CA GLN A 17 -8.19 -0.05 34.07
C GLN A 17 -7.78 -1.11 33.05
N THR A 18 -8.01 -0.90 31.74
CA THR A 18 -7.41 -1.79 30.75
C THR A 18 -5.89 -1.68 30.87
N PRO A 19 -5.16 -2.77 31.14
CA PRO A 19 -3.70 -2.74 31.17
C PRO A 19 -3.23 -2.23 29.81
N GLN A 20 -2.77 -0.97 29.77
CA GLN A 20 -2.04 -0.48 28.62
C GLN A 20 -0.83 -1.42 28.47
N PRO A 21 -0.65 -2.11 27.32
CA PRO A 21 0.59 -2.80 27.08
C PRO A 21 1.71 -1.79 27.33
N GLN A 22 2.62 -2.13 28.24
CA GLN A 22 3.75 -1.29 28.65
C GLN A 22 4.23 -0.48 27.45
N PRO A 23 4.22 0.88 27.50
CA PRO A 23 4.61 1.69 26.38
C PRO A 23 6.12 1.53 26.20
N GLU A 24 6.51 0.48 25.50
CA GLU A 24 7.71 0.52 24.70
C GLU A 24 7.52 1.75 23.82
N SER A 25 8.38 2.76 23.97
CA SER A 25 8.20 4.04 23.29
C SER A 25 7.90 3.80 21.81
N GLU A 26 6.96 4.56 21.24
CA GLU A 26 6.53 4.37 19.84
C GLU A 26 7.73 4.34 18.88
N ALA A 27 8.80 5.07 19.22
CA ALA A 27 10.08 5.04 18.54
C ALA A 27 10.77 3.66 18.56
N VAL A 28 10.84 2.99 19.72
CA VAL A 28 11.41 1.64 19.83
C VAL A 28 10.55 0.65 19.06
N HIS A 29 9.22 0.75 19.18
CA HIS A 29 8.31 -0.14 18.48
C HIS A 29 8.42 0.00 16.96
N ARG A 30 8.57 1.24 16.46
CA ARG A 30 8.77 1.53 15.03
C ARG A 30 10.00 0.80 14.49
N VAL A 31 11.15 0.93 15.17
CA VAL A 31 12.38 0.23 14.74
C VAL A 31 12.28 -1.27 14.93
N ALA A 32 11.73 -1.74 16.05
CA ALA A 32 11.56 -3.16 16.33
C ALA A 32 10.62 -3.88 15.35
N SER A 33 9.70 -3.16 14.71
CA SER A 33 8.82 -3.72 13.67
C SER A 33 9.54 -4.02 12.35
N HIS A 34 10.72 -3.44 12.14
CA HIS A 34 11.58 -3.68 10.97
C HIS A 34 12.61 -4.78 11.20
N LEU A 35 12.69 -5.34 12.41
CA LEU A 35 13.68 -6.36 12.78
C LEU A 35 12.98 -7.70 12.99
N ALA A 36 13.48 -8.76 12.35
CA ALA A 36 12.98 -10.11 12.52
C ALA A 36 13.46 -10.72 13.86
N CYS A 37 12.59 -11.48 14.53
CA CYS A 37 12.98 -12.24 15.71
C CYS A 37 13.75 -13.50 15.33
N ARG A 38 14.83 -13.80 16.08
CA ARG A 38 15.68 -14.99 15.89
C ARG A 38 15.58 -16.02 17.00
N CYS A 39 14.54 -15.96 17.83
CA CYS A 39 14.37 -16.91 18.94
C CYS A 39 14.06 -18.35 18.48
N GLY A 40 13.79 -18.58 17.19
CA GLY A 40 13.46 -19.89 16.62
C GLY A 40 12.05 -20.41 16.94
N SER A 41 11.45 -19.95 18.04
CA SER A 41 10.10 -20.35 18.47
C SER A 41 8.98 -19.50 17.86
N CYS A 42 9.28 -18.27 17.47
CA CYS A 42 8.31 -17.32 16.90
C CYS A 42 8.88 -16.76 15.61
N LYS A 43 8.07 -16.71 14.55
CA LYS A 43 8.46 -16.20 13.22
C LYS A 43 7.97 -14.76 13.00
N ASP A 44 7.96 -14.01 14.09
CA ASP A 44 7.48 -12.64 14.17
C ASP A 44 8.63 -11.65 14.18
N VAL A 45 8.29 -10.37 14.28
CA VAL A 45 9.24 -9.26 14.44
C VAL A 45 9.63 -9.07 15.90
N VAL A 46 10.72 -8.32 16.14
CA VAL A 46 11.19 -7.99 17.49
C VAL A 46 10.12 -7.23 18.28
N SER A 47 9.18 -6.53 17.62
CA SER A 47 8.04 -5.87 18.27
C SER A 47 6.97 -6.82 18.84
N CYS A 48 7.17 -8.14 18.80
CA CYS A 48 6.23 -9.13 19.34
C CYS A 48 5.85 -8.87 20.81
N PRO A 49 4.56 -9.03 21.20
CA PRO A 49 4.09 -8.84 22.57
C PRO A 49 4.65 -9.88 23.55
N MET A 50 5.21 -11.00 23.06
CA MET A 50 5.85 -12.01 23.89
C MET A 50 7.12 -11.51 24.59
N SER A 51 7.61 -10.30 24.29
CA SER A 51 8.61 -9.62 25.14
C SER A 51 8.09 -9.47 26.58
N LEU A 52 6.82 -9.13 26.78
CA LEU A 52 6.24 -9.01 28.14
C LEU A 52 6.19 -10.35 28.88
N GLN A 53 6.15 -11.47 28.16
CA GLN A 53 6.09 -12.83 28.71
C GLN A 53 7.49 -13.45 28.91
N GLY A 54 8.56 -12.67 28.75
CA GLY A 54 9.93 -13.12 29.06
C GLY A 54 10.68 -13.76 27.90
N CYS A 55 10.35 -13.44 26.64
CA CYS A 55 11.15 -13.88 25.51
C CYS A 55 12.62 -13.42 25.67
N GLY A 56 13.56 -14.38 25.63
CA GLY A 56 14.98 -14.14 25.87
C GLY A 56 15.71 -13.33 24.79
N PHE A 57 15.14 -13.22 23.59
CA PHE A 57 15.73 -12.46 22.49
C PHE A 57 15.12 -11.06 22.33
N CYS A 58 13.78 -10.94 22.34
CA CYS A 58 13.10 -9.67 22.10
C CYS A 58 13.37 -8.63 23.20
N ASN A 59 13.45 -9.05 24.47
CA ASN A 59 13.70 -8.14 25.59
C ASN A 59 15.05 -7.42 25.53
N PRO A 60 16.20 -8.13 25.41
CA PRO A 60 17.49 -7.46 25.31
C PRO A 60 17.61 -6.65 24.01
N ALA A 61 17.04 -7.12 22.91
CA ALA A 61 17.03 -6.38 21.65
C ALA A 61 16.32 -5.02 21.78
N LYS A 62 15.13 -4.99 22.40
CA LYS A 62 14.37 -3.74 22.64
C LYS A 62 15.11 -2.77 23.57
N LYS A 63 15.73 -3.29 24.64
CA LYS A 63 16.57 -2.46 25.54
C LYS A 63 17.75 -1.83 24.79
N LYS A 64 18.38 -2.59 23.90
CA LYS A 64 19.48 -2.11 23.06
C LYS A 64 19.02 -1.04 22.06
N ILE A 65 17.87 -1.24 21.41
CA ILE A 65 17.25 -0.22 20.52
C ILE A 65 16.96 1.06 21.32
N ALA A 66 16.35 0.93 22.50
CA ALA A 66 16.04 2.07 23.37
C ALA A 66 17.31 2.84 23.78
N ALA A 67 18.39 2.13 24.13
CA ALA A 67 19.66 2.75 24.46
C ALA A 67 20.28 3.49 23.26
N MET A 68 20.22 2.91 22.07
CA MET A 68 20.73 3.56 20.86
C MET A 68 19.90 4.76 20.44
N GLN A 69 18.58 4.73 20.62
CA GLN A 69 17.71 5.87 20.38
C GLN A 69 17.93 6.98 21.43
N ALA A 70 18.12 6.62 22.70
CA ALA A 70 18.49 7.58 23.74
C ALA A 70 19.84 8.25 23.47
N ALA A 71 20.77 7.54 22.82
CA ALA A 71 22.03 8.09 22.33
C ALA A 71 21.91 8.94 21.05
N GLY A 72 20.71 9.13 20.50
CA GLY A 72 20.46 9.97 19.33
C GLY A 72 20.75 9.30 17.98
N ASN A 73 20.90 7.98 17.93
CA ASN A 73 21.10 7.27 16.66
C ASN A 73 19.83 7.28 15.81
N SER A 74 20.01 7.36 14.49
CA SER A 74 18.92 7.26 13.53
C SER A 74 18.37 5.83 13.43
N ASP A 75 17.10 5.68 13.08
CA ASP A 75 16.45 4.38 12.91
C ASP A 75 17.20 3.46 11.92
N GLN A 76 17.72 4.02 10.81
CA GLN A 76 18.49 3.26 9.82
C GLN A 76 19.85 2.81 10.37
N SER A 77 20.56 3.68 11.08
CA SER A 77 21.84 3.29 11.70
C SER A 77 21.66 2.19 12.76
N ILE A 78 20.52 2.18 13.46
CA ILE A 78 20.19 1.12 14.41
C ILE A 78 19.98 -0.20 13.65
N ILE A 79 19.20 -0.17 12.58
CA ILE A 79 18.96 -1.34 11.74
C ILE A 79 20.28 -1.89 11.20
N ASP A 80 21.16 -1.04 10.67
CA ASP A 80 22.47 -1.45 10.16
C ASP A 80 23.33 -2.15 11.21
N VAL A 81 23.32 -1.68 12.46
CA VAL A 81 24.03 -2.33 13.57
C VAL A 81 23.46 -3.73 13.83
N PHE A 82 22.13 -3.86 13.86
CA PHE A 82 21.48 -5.16 14.03
C PHE A 82 21.72 -6.10 12.84
N THR A 83 21.71 -5.57 11.61
CA THR A 83 22.01 -6.34 10.40
C THR A 83 23.45 -6.84 10.39
N ARG A 84 24.41 -6.06 10.91
CA ARG A 84 25.81 -6.52 11.06
C ARG A 84 25.98 -7.60 12.12
N GLU A 85 25.21 -7.54 13.21
CA GLU A 85 25.33 -8.48 14.33
C GLU A 85 24.63 -9.81 14.07
N PHE A 86 23.45 -9.78 13.46
CA PHE A 86 22.61 -10.97 13.32
C PHE A 86 22.51 -11.47 11.86
N GLY A 87 22.84 -10.63 10.87
CA GLY A 87 22.86 -10.97 9.45
C GLY A 87 21.94 -10.13 8.54
N PRO A 88 21.93 -10.42 7.22
CA PRO A 88 21.11 -9.67 6.25
C PRO A 88 19.61 -10.00 6.31
N ASP A 89 19.25 -11.18 6.81
CA ASP A 89 17.87 -11.67 6.88
C ASP A 89 17.06 -11.05 8.06
N GLU A 90 17.74 -10.25 8.88
CA GLU A 90 17.20 -9.48 10.01
C GLU A 90 16.18 -8.43 9.57
N TYR A 91 16.37 -7.86 8.38
CA TYR A 91 15.64 -6.68 7.96
C TYR A 91 14.33 -7.07 7.29
N ARG A 92 13.21 -6.78 7.96
CA ARG A 92 11.90 -6.72 7.30
C ARG A 92 11.68 -5.31 6.82
N ALA A 93 11.73 -5.14 5.50
CA ALA A 93 11.20 -3.96 4.84
C ALA A 93 9.76 -3.74 5.33
N GLY A 94 9.55 -2.70 6.14
CA GLY A 94 8.20 -2.35 6.55
C GLY A 94 7.40 -1.84 5.36
N PRO A 95 6.08 -1.64 5.52
CA PRO A 95 5.24 -1.12 4.45
C PRO A 95 5.73 0.27 4.03
N ASN A 96 6.54 0.31 2.98
CA ASN A 96 7.05 1.54 2.40
C ASN A 96 5.98 2.11 1.47
N ARG A 97 5.79 3.43 1.49
CA ARG A 97 4.81 4.09 0.62
C ARG A 97 5.09 3.85 -0.88
N SER A 98 6.32 3.48 -1.21
CA SER A 98 6.71 3.03 -2.55
C SER A 98 5.96 1.78 -3.02
N PHE A 99 5.54 0.87 -2.13
CA PHE A 99 4.72 -0.28 -2.52
C PHE A 99 3.38 0.13 -3.14
N LEU A 100 2.85 1.29 -2.73
CA LEU A 100 1.65 1.90 -3.29
C LEU A 100 1.93 2.76 -4.54
N ILE A 101 3.17 3.11 -4.84
CA ILE A 101 3.50 4.00 -5.97
C ILE A 101 4.02 3.19 -7.15
N VAL A 102 4.85 2.19 -6.89
CA VAL A 102 5.47 1.30 -7.89
C VAL A 102 4.46 0.69 -8.85
N PRO A 103 3.33 0.06 -8.42
CA PRO A 103 2.40 -0.54 -9.36
C PRO A 103 1.71 0.49 -10.26
N TYR A 104 1.35 1.66 -9.73
CA TYR A 104 0.72 2.72 -10.52
C TYR A 104 1.72 3.43 -11.44
N ALA A 105 2.98 3.59 -11.00
CA ALA A 105 4.04 4.15 -11.84
C ALA A 105 4.32 3.24 -13.05
N LEU A 106 4.39 1.92 -12.84
CA LEU A 106 4.55 0.94 -13.93
C LEU A 106 3.36 0.99 -14.90
N LEU A 107 2.14 1.05 -14.38
CA LEU A 107 0.94 1.21 -15.22
C LEU A 107 0.96 2.52 -16.01
N ALA A 108 1.31 3.64 -15.37
CA ALA A 108 1.40 4.94 -16.03
C ALA A 108 2.45 4.92 -17.15
N ILE A 109 3.63 4.34 -16.90
CA ILE A 109 4.69 4.18 -17.91
C ILE A 109 4.21 3.32 -19.08
N GLY A 110 3.54 2.19 -18.80
CA GLY A 110 2.98 1.33 -19.84
C GLY A 110 1.94 2.06 -20.70
N LEU A 111 1.03 2.81 -20.06
CA LEU A 111 0.01 3.61 -20.75
C LEU A 111 0.63 4.72 -21.61
N LEU A 112 1.66 5.40 -21.09
CA LEU A 112 2.38 6.44 -21.81
C LEU A 112 3.11 5.87 -23.03
N ALA A 113 3.73 4.70 -22.89
CA ALA A 113 4.39 4.00 -23.99
C ALA A 113 3.39 3.59 -25.08
N ILE A 114 2.24 3.03 -24.71
CA ILE A 114 1.17 2.66 -25.65
C ILE A 114 0.60 3.90 -26.34
N PHE A 115 0.29 4.96 -25.59
CA PHE A 115 -0.22 6.21 -26.14
C PHE A 115 0.78 6.85 -27.10
N TRP A 116 2.06 6.86 -26.74
CA TRP A 116 3.12 7.37 -27.59
C TRP A 116 3.28 6.53 -28.86
N PHE A 117 3.23 5.21 -28.74
CA PHE A 117 3.28 4.28 -29.87
C PHE A 117 2.08 4.50 -30.82
N ILE A 118 0.86 4.56 -30.29
CA ILE A 118 -0.34 4.88 -31.08
C ILE A 118 -0.16 6.24 -31.76
N ARG A 119 0.21 7.29 -31.03
CA ARG A 119 0.37 8.63 -31.62
C ARG A 119 1.50 8.73 -32.65
N ARG A 120 2.52 7.86 -32.56
CA ARG A 120 3.65 7.79 -33.48
C ARG A 120 3.33 7.02 -34.77
N TYR A 121 2.55 5.94 -34.65
CA TYR A 121 2.26 5.00 -35.74
C TYR A 121 0.85 5.13 -36.35
N TYR A 122 -0.14 5.62 -35.59
CA TYR A 122 -1.52 5.91 -36.05
C TYR A 122 -1.71 7.35 -36.59
N LYS A 123 -0.66 7.98 -37.13
CA LYS A 123 -0.85 9.16 -38.00
C LYS A 123 -1.24 8.69 -39.41
N GLY A 124 -2.47 8.18 -39.55
CA GLY A 124 -2.94 7.64 -40.83
C GLY A 124 -4.40 7.25 -40.92
N ALA A 125 -5.15 7.28 -39.82
CA ALA A 125 -6.60 7.17 -39.87
C ALA A 125 -7.18 8.36 -39.09
N GLY A 126 -7.24 9.51 -39.75
CA GLY A 126 -8.21 10.51 -39.36
C GLY A 126 -9.56 9.79 -39.31
N LEU A 127 -10.20 9.80 -38.14
CA LEU A 127 -11.59 9.40 -38.03
C LEU A 127 -12.34 10.18 -39.12
N PRO A 128 -12.94 9.54 -40.13
CA PRO A 128 -13.77 10.29 -41.06
C PRO A 128 -14.83 10.98 -40.20
N PRO A 129 -15.10 12.29 -40.40
CA PRO A 129 -16.22 12.92 -39.73
C PRO A 129 -17.42 12.02 -39.95
N THR A 130 -18.08 11.62 -38.87
CA THR A 130 -19.41 10.98 -38.93
C THR A 130 -20.34 11.99 -39.61
N GLY A 131 -20.38 11.91 -40.94
CA GLY A 131 -20.83 12.98 -41.81
C GLY A 131 -20.40 12.68 -43.23
N ALA A 132 -21.14 11.77 -43.88
CA ALA A 132 -21.15 11.54 -45.32
C ALA A 132 -19.76 11.39 -45.98
N ALA A 133 -19.07 10.28 -45.68
CA ALA A 133 -18.16 9.72 -46.67
C ALA A 133 -19.03 9.13 -47.79
N THR A 134 -19.12 9.83 -48.92
CA THR A 134 -19.75 9.32 -50.14
C THR A 134 -18.83 8.27 -50.73
N ASP A 135 -18.91 7.06 -50.18
CA ASP A 135 -18.32 5.88 -50.79
C ASP A 135 -19.11 5.57 -52.08
N PRO A 136 -18.46 5.43 -53.25
CA PRO A 136 -19.14 5.20 -54.52
C PRO A 136 -19.94 3.88 -54.55
N GLY A 137 -19.65 2.94 -53.64
CA GLY A 137 -20.48 1.78 -53.39
C GLY A 137 -21.78 2.15 -52.67
N LEU A 138 -21.76 3.09 -51.73
CA LEU A 138 -22.93 3.54 -50.96
C LEU A 138 -23.97 4.23 -51.85
N ASP A 139 -23.55 4.98 -52.87
CA ASP A 139 -24.48 5.61 -53.82
C ASP A 139 -25.19 4.57 -54.70
N ARG A 140 -24.52 3.47 -55.07
CA ARG A 140 -25.17 2.33 -55.76
C ARG A 140 -26.24 1.66 -54.90
N TYR A 141 -26.02 1.57 -53.59
CA TYR A 141 -27.02 1.04 -52.66
C TYR A 141 -28.19 2.02 -52.51
N ARG A 142 -27.94 3.33 -52.46
CA ARG A 142 -28.98 4.36 -52.43
C ARG A 142 -29.88 4.32 -53.68
N ASP A 143 -29.28 4.25 -54.87
CA ASP A 143 -30.02 4.14 -56.13
C ASP A 143 -30.89 2.87 -56.20
N THR A 144 -30.40 1.77 -55.62
CA THR A 144 -31.16 0.52 -55.55
C THR A 144 -32.35 0.66 -54.60
N ILE A 145 -32.15 1.28 -53.43
CA ILE A 145 -33.21 1.52 -52.44
C ILE A 145 -34.31 2.40 -53.04
N GLU A 146 -33.96 3.47 -53.75
CA GLU A 146 -34.94 4.35 -54.40
C GLU A 146 -35.76 3.62 -55.48
N LYS A 147 -35.12 2.77 -56.29
CA LYS A 147 -35.82 1.95 -57.29
C LYS A 147 -36.74 0.90 -56.68
N GLU A 148 -36.35 0.31 -55.55
CA GLU A 148 -37.19 -0.67 -54.85
C GLU A 148 -38.39 0.02 -54.18
N MET A 149 -38.20 1.18 -53.55
CA MET A 149 -39.27 1.99 -52.96
C MET A 149 -40.31 2.41 -54.01
N ALA A 150 -39.86 2.90 -55.18
CA ALA A 150 -40.75 3.30 -56.27
C ALA A 150 -41.54 2.14 -56.92
N LYS A 151 -41.16 0.89 -56.64
CA LYS A 151 -41.88 -0.31 -57.11
C LYS A 151 -42.90 -0.82 -56.08
N LEU A 152 -42.80 -0.36 -54.83
CA LEU A 152 -43.65 -0.75 -53.71
C LEU A 152 -44.84 0.20 -53.49
N ASP A 153 -44.79 1.42 -54.05
CA ASP A 153 -45.94 2.32 -54.23
C ASP A 153 -46.68 2.04 -55.54
#